data_AF-A0A1G1R4Y5-F1
#
_entry.id   AF-A0A1G1R4Y5-F1
#
_cell.length_a   1.000
_cell.length_b   1.000
_cell.length_c   1.000
_cell.angle_alpha   90.00
_cell.angle_beta   90.00
_cell.angle_gamma   90.00
#
_symmetry.space_group_name_H-M   'P 1'
#
loop_
_entity.id
_entity.type
_entity.pdbx_description
1 polymer ?
#
loop_
_entity_poly.entity_id
_entity_poly.type
_entity_poly.pdbx_seq_one_letter_code
_entity_poly.pdbx_strand_id
1 'polypeptide(L)'
;MIEKNFGFIKISSRLIKIAAWTFLLLGVTSGIATLIAPSGNTPRWMGVYFILIYGFGFLLIYFITSIGDLLLEIWQFLKKERF
;
A
#
# COMPACT_ATOMS: atom_id res chain seq x y z
N MET A 1 -26.63 -5.97 10.63
CA MET A 1 -26.15 -4.88 9.75
C MET A 1 -24.67 -4.55 9.99
N ILE A 2 -24.20 -4.46 11.25
CA ILE A 2 -22.81 -4.09 11.61
C ILE A 2 -21.76 -5.13 11.17
N GLU A 3 -22.05 -6.43 11.25
CA GLU A 3 -21.10 -7.49 10.84
C GLU A 3 -20.82 -7.52 9.33
N LYS A 4 -21.83 -7.17 8.52
CA LYS A 4 -21.70 -7.04 7.06
C LYS A 4 -20.74 -5.90 6.69
N ASN A 5 -20.78 -4.80 7.43
CA ASN A 5 -19.86 -3.67 7.27
C ASN A 5 -18.43 -4.07 7.66
N PHE A 6 -18.26 -4.90 8.68
CA PHE A 6 -16.94 -5.39 9.08
C PHE A 6 -16.26 -6.26 8.02
N GLY A 7 -17.01 -7.20 7.43
CA GLY A 7 -16.54 -8.00 6.32
C GLY A 7 -16.16 -7.14 5.11
N PHE A 8 -16.96 -6.11 4.81
CA PHE A 8 -16.68 -5.15 3.74
C PHE A 8 -15.38 -4.38 3.98
N ILE A 9 -15.15 -3.84 5.18
CA ILE A 9 -13.93 -3.09 5.50
C ILE A 9 -12.69 -3.99 5.38
N LYS A 10 -12.77 -5.24 5.84
CA LYS A 10 -11.65 -6.20 5.76
C LYS A 10 -11.29 -6.56 4.30
N ILE A 11 -12.30 -6.72 3.45
CA ILE A 11 -12.10 -6.96 2.01
C ILE A 11 -11.50 -5.72 1.34
N SER A 12 -12.03 -4.53 1.65
CA SER A 12 -11.50 -3.26 1.14
C SER A 12 -10.05 -3.03 1.55
N SER A 13 -9.67 -3.31 2.80
CA SER A 13 -8.28 -3.25 3.26
C SER A 13 -7.36 -4.16 2.44
N ARG A 14 -7.77 -5.40 2.19
CA ARG A 14 -7.01 -6.32 1.33
C ARG A 14 -6.85 -5.80 -0.10
N LEU A 15 -7.93 -5.26 -0.70
CA LEU A 15 -7.88 -4.69 -2.04
C LEU A 15 -6.93 -3.50 -2.11
N ILE A 16 -6.94 -2.61 -1.11
CA ILE A 16 -6.03 -1.47 -1.05
C ILE A 16 -4.58 -1.94 -0.90
N LYS A 17 -4.29 -2.98 -0.10
CA LYS A 17 -2.95 -3.56 -0.01
C LYS A 17 -2.48 -4.14 -1.35
N ILE A 18 -3.35 -4.86 -2.07
CA ILE A 18 -3.04 -5.37 -3.42
C ILE A 18 -2.72 -4.21 -4.36
N ALA A 19 -3.55 -3.15 -4.35
CA ALA A 19 -3.31 -1.96 -5.17
C ALA A 19 -1.97 -1.28 -4.83
N ALA A 20 -1.62 -1.19 -3.54
CA ALA A 20 -0.33 -0.68 -3.09
C ALA A 20 0.83 -1.52 -3.64
N TRP A 21 0.75 -2.85 -3.56
CA TRP A 21 1.76 -3.75 -4.12
C TRP A 21 1.91 -3.58 -5.64
N THR A 22 0.80 -3.49 -6.38
CA THR A 22 0.84 -3.22 -7.82
C THR A 22 1.52 -1.88 -8.11
N PHE A 23 1.19 -0.84 -7.34
CA PHE A 23 1.80 0.49 -7.48
C PHE A 23 3.31 0.45 -7.22
N LEU A 24 3.75 -0.28 -6.18
CA LEU A 24 5.17 -0.47 -5.88
C LEU A 24 5.89 -1.20 -7.03
N LEU A 25 5.32 -2.28 -7.55
CA LEU A 25 5.90 -3.04 -8.66
C LEU A 25 6.08 -2.17 -9.91
N LEU A 26 5.10 -1.33 -10.24
CA LEU A 26 5.21 -0.39 -11.36
C LEU A 26 6.29 0.66 -11.12
N GLY A 27 6.39 1.19 -9.91
CA GLY A 27 7.42 2.15 -9.53
C GLY A 27 8.83 1.57 -9.57
N VAL A 28 9.00 0.35 -9.07
CA VAL A 28 10.30 -0.35 -9.07
C VAL A 28 10.70 -0.73 -10.48
N THR A 29 9.80 -1.27 -11.29
CA THR A 29 10.11 -1.65 -12.68
C THR A 29 10.45 -0.43 -13.55
N SER A 30 9.69 0.65 -13.45
CA SER A 30 9.99 1.92 -14.15
C SER A 30 11.29 2.57 -13.67
N GLY A 31 11.54 2.57 -12.35
CA GLY A 31 12.78 3.07 -11.77
C GLY A 31 14.01 2.28 -12.21
N ILE A 32 13.95 0.95 -12.17
CA ILE A 32 15.03 0.06 -12.63
C ILE A 32 15.26 0.24 -14.14
N ALA A 33 14.20 0.32 -14.95
CA ALA A 33 14.32 0.54 -16.38
C ALA A 33 15.07 1.86 -16.69
N THR A 34 14.77 2.92 -15.94
CA THR A 34 15.43 4.24 -16.07
C THR A 34 16.91 4.19 -15.65
N LEU A 35 17.27 3.31 -14.71
CA LEU A 35 18.66 3.13 -14.25
C LEU A 35 19.51 2.35 -15.26
N ILE A 36 18.95 1.26 -15.82
CA ILE A 36 19.65 0.35 -16.73
C ILE A 36 19.76 0.94 -18.13
N ALA A 37 18.67 1.50 -18.65
CA ALA A 37 18.58 2.02 -20.00
C ALA A 37 18.01 3.46 -19.99
N PRO A 38 18.79 4.45 -19.50
CA PRO A 38 18.36 5.84 -19.54
C PRO A 38 18.07 6.24 -21.00
N SER A 39 16.87 6.75 -21.27
CA SER A 39 16.61 7.39 -22.56
C SER A 39 17.47 8.64 -22.65
N GLY A 40 17.88 9.05 -23.85
CA GLY A 40 18.87 10.12 -24.05
C GLY A 40 18.59 11.44 -23.31
N ASN A 41 17.36 11.67 -22.86
CA ASN A 41 16.96 12.86 -22.09
C ASN A 41 16.58 12.58 -20.62
N THR A 42 16.66 11.33 -20.14
CA THR A 42 16.36 10.98 -18.74
C THR A 42 17.66 10.65 -17.99
N PRO A 43 18.03 11.47 -16.99
CA PRO A 43 19.18 11.16 -16.16
C PRO A 43 18.93 9.93 -15.28
N ARG A 44 19.97 9.11 -15.05
CA ARG A 44 19.87 7.90 -14.21
C ARG A 44 19.35 8.16 -12.80
N TRP A 45 19.69 9.30 -12.19
CA TRP A 45 19.22 9.65 -10.85
C TRP A 45 17.68 9.78 -10.77
N MET A 46 17.02 10.03 -11.89
CA MET A 46 15.55 10.08 -11.97
C MET A 46 14.93 8.71 -11.72
N GLY A 47 15.62 7.61 -12.04
CA GLY A 47 15.22 6.27 -11.67
C GLY A 47 15.24 6.04 -10.15
N VAL A 48 16.26 6.54 -9.45
CA VAL A 48 16.33 6.51 -7.98
C VAL A 48 15.18 7.31 -7.37
N TYR A 49 14.90 8.49 -7.94
CA TYR A 49 13.78 9.33 -7.51
C TYR A 49 12.43 8.61 -7.64
N PHE A 50 12.19 7.91 -8.76
CA PHE A 50 10.98 7.10 -8.93
C PHE A 50 10.88 5.99 -7.89
N ILE A 51 11.95 5.22 -7.66
CA ILE A 51 11.95 4.16 -6.65
C ILE A 51 11.61 4.73 -5.26
N LEU A 52 12.19 5.87 -4.90
CA LEU A 52 11.93 6.52 -3.62
C LEU A 52 10.49 6.99 -3.48
N ILE A 53 9.94 7.67 -4.49
CA ILE A 53 8.57 8.22 -4.43
C ILE A 53 7.53 7.11 -4.39
N TYR A 54 7.68 6.08 -5.23
CA TYR A 54 6.76 4.97 -5.29
C TYR A 54 6.89 4.07 -4.06
N GLY A 55 8.13 3.85 -3.58
CA GLY A 55 8.40 3.13 -2.34
C GLY A 55 7.80 3.83 -1.12
N PHE A 56 7.95 5.15 -1.03
CA PHE A 56 7.36 5.94 0.04
C PHE A 56 5.82 5.93 -0.01
N GLY A 57 5.24 6.10 -1.21
CA GLY A 57 3.80 6.00 -1.40
C GLY A 57 3.24 4.63 -1.01
N PHE A 58 3.93 3.55 -1.39
CA PHE A 58 3.60 2.20 -0.96
C PHE A 58 3.61 2.07 0.57
N LEU A 59 4.68 2.51 1.23
CA LEU A 59 4.79 2.45 2.69
C LEU A 59 3.65 3.19 3.37
N LEU A 60 3.29 4.38 2.89
CA LEU A 60 2.16 5.14 3.45
C LEU A 60 0.83 4.39 3.31
N ILE A 61 0.51 3.91 2.11
CA ILE A 61 -0.77 3.21 1.87
C ILE A 61 -0.83 1.91 2.69
N TYR A 62 0.28 1.17 2.73
CA TYR A 62 0.40 -0.06 3.50
C TYR A 62 0.28 0.20 5.01
N PHE A 63 0.85 1.29 5.50
CA PHE A 63 0.78 1.68 6.90
C PHE A 63 -0.65 2.08 7.30
N ILE A 64 -1.34 2.90 6.50
CA ILE A 64 -2.72 3.31 6.76
C ILE A 64 -3.66 2.10 6.80
N THR A 65 -3.53 1.18 5.84
CA THR A 65 -4.35 -0.05 5.84
C THR A 65 -4.05 -0.95 7.03
N SER A 66 -2.80 -1.02 7.46
CA SER A 66 -2.40 -1.81 8.64
C SER A 66 -2.94 -1.22 9.95
N ILE A 67 -2.94 0.12 10.10
CA ILE A 67 -3.61 0.79 11.22
C ILE A 67 -5.11 0.50 11.19
N GLY A 68 -5.74 0.57 10.01
CA GLY A 68 -7.16 0.24 9.84
C GLY A 68 -7.48 -1.19 10.30
N ASP A 69 -6.66 -2.16 9.91
CA ASP A 69 -6.82 -3.55 10.35
C ASP A 69 -6.65 -3.71 11.86
N LEU A 70 -5.67 -3.05 12.47
CA LEU A 70 -5.46 -3.05 13.93
C LEU A 70 -6.66 -2.47 14.68
N LEU A 71 -7.21 -1.34 14.21
CA LEU A 71 -8.41 -0.73 14.79
C LEU A 71 -9.61 -1.67 14.73
N LEU A 72 -9.77 -2.39 13.62
CA LEU A 72 -10.83 -3.38 13.47
C LEU A 72 -10.64 -4.55 14.45
N GLU A 73 -9.41 -5.02 14.62
CA GLU A 73 -9.11 -6.11 15.54
C GLU A 73 -9.38 -5.71 17.01
N ILE A 74 -8.94 -4.51 17.40
CA ILE A 74 -9.24 -3.93 18.72
C ILE A 74 -10.75 -3.80 18.93
N TRP A 75 -11.49 -3.32 17.93
CA TRP A 75 -12.95 -3.22 18.03
C TRP A 75 -13.62 -4.58 18.23
N GLN A 76 -13.18 -5.61 17.50
CA GLN A 76 -13.71 -6.96 17.67
C GLN A 76 -13.41 -7.53 19.05
N PHE A 77 -12.19 -7.31 19.54
CA PHE A 77 -11.77 -7.73 20.88
C PHE A 77 -12.65 -7.07 21.95
N LEU A 78 -12.82 -5.75 21.92
CA LEU A 78 -13.66 -5.01 22.87
C LEU A 78 -15.13 -5.43 22.80
N LYS A 79 -15.66 -5.72 21.60
CA LYS A 79 -17.04 -6.21 21.45
C LYS A 79 -17.22 -7.57 22.14
N LYS A 80 -16.23 -8.45 22.07
CA LYS A 80 -16.25 -9.80 22.65
C LYS A 80 -16.07 -9.80 24.18
N GLU A 81 -15.43 -8.78 24.75
CA GLU A 81 -15.29 -8.67 26.22
C GLU A 81 -16.48 -7.97 26.89
N ARG A 82 -17.22 -7.11 26.17
CA ARG A 82 -18.39 -6.39 26.71
C ARG A 82 -19.72 -7.15 26.63
N PHE A 83 -19.80 -8.23 25.85
CA PHE A 83 -21.01 -9.03 25.62
C PHE A 83 -20.63 -10.51 25.52
#